data_AF-A0A2Z6QSM2-F1
#
_entry.id   AF-A0A2Z6QSM2-F1
#
_cell.length_a   1.000
_cell.length_b   1.000
_cell.length_c   1.000
_cell.angle_alpha   90.00
_cell.angle_beta   90.00
_cell.angle_gamma   90.00
#
_symmetry.space_group_name_H-M   'P 1'
#
loop_
_entity.id
_entity.type
_entity.pdbx_description
1 polymer ?
#
loop_
_entity_poly.entity_id
_entity_poly.type
_entity_poly.pdbx_seq_one_letter_code
_entity_poly.pdbx_strand_id
1 'polypeptide(L)'
;MVFPFNHPVFPNQPKGMKQILIEKGLWYDRLVGHYQLCKLKINDITRTDCCMHKILSLKDDFKSQKSQLQEEIEKREHICIFYPKYHCELNYIEMYWEAVKRYTRENCNYTWSSLQKTVPEALDSISLIIIRKFARKS
;
A
#
# COMPACT_ATOMS: atom_id res chain seq x y z
N MET A 1 -5.38 -16.45 10.54
CA MET A 1 -5.08 -15.65 11.77
C MET A 1 -6.34 -15.32 12.59
N VAL A 2 -7.45 -16.03 12.40
CA VAL A 2 -8.72 -15.76 13.09
C VAL A 2 -9.09 -17.02 13.88
N PHE A 3 -9.74 -16.86 15.03
CA PHE A 3 -10.28 -18.00 15.76
C PHE A 3 -11.42 -18.66 14.97
N PRO A 4 -11.58 -19.99 15.06
CA PRO A 4 -12.65 -20.69 14.36
C PRO A 4 -14.02 -20.27 14.91
N PHE A 5 -15.08 -20.47 14.12
CA PHE A 5 -16.45 -20.07 14.50
C PHE A 5 -16.95 -20.74 15.78
N ASN A 6 -16.41 -21.90 16.12
CA ASN A 6 -16.74 -22.67 17.32
C ASN A 6 -15.83 -22.33 18.53
N HIS A 7 -15.01 -21.28 18.45
CA HIS A 7 -14.15 -20.88 19.55
C HIS A 7 -15.00 -20.41 20.75
N PRO A 8 -14.77 -20.95 21.97
CA PRO A 8 -15.68 -20.78 23.10
C PRO A 8 -15.85 -19.33 23.57
N VAL A 9 -14.85 -18.48 23.34
CA VAL A 9 -14.81 -17.10 23.88
C VAL A 9 -14.69 -16.02 22.80
N PHE A 10 -14.13 -16.36 21.64
CA PHE A 10 -13.72 -15.38 20.62
C PHE A 10 -14.03 -15.86 19.19
N PRO A 11 -15.25 -16.34 18.91
CA PRO A 11 -15.58 -16.90 17.61
C PRO A 11 -15.39 -15.87 16.48
N ASN A 12 -14.72 -16.27 15.40
CA ASN A 12 -14.42 -15.41 14.23
C ASN A 12 -13.66 -14.10 14.54
N GLN A 13 -13.05 -13.97 15.72
CA GLN A 13 -12.24 -12.80 16.05
C GLN A 13 -10.77 -12.97 15.62
N PRO A 14 -10.08 -11.88 15.23
CA PRO A 14 -8.67 -11.94 14.90
C PRO A 14 -7.81 -12.31 16.12
N LYS A 15 -6.86 -13.22 15.93
CA LYS A 15 -5.91 -13.64 16.97
C LYS A 15 -4.86 -12.54 17.16
N GLY A 16 -4.56 -12.21 18.43
CA GLY A 16 -3.44 -11.34 18.76
C GLY A 16 -2.08 -12.00 18.50
N MET A 17 -1.01 -11.20 18.37
CA MET A 17 0.34 -11.70 18.09
C MET A 17 0.82 -12.76 19.09
N LYS A 18 0.53 -12.58 20.39
CA LYS A 18 0.88 -13.56 21.43
C LYS A 18 0.26 -14.92 21.18
N GLN A 19 -1.04 -14.96 20.89
CA GLN A 19 -1.75 -16.22 20.62
C GLN A 19 -1.17 -16.92 19.39
N ILE A 20 -0.89 -16.17 18.31
CA ILE A 20 -0.29 -16.71 17.09
C ILE A 20 1.09 -17.31 17.38
N LEU A 21 1.90 -16.66 18.22
CA LEU A 21 3.23 -17.16 18.60
C LEU A 21 3.17 -18.41 19.48
N ILE A 22 2.20 -18.48 20.40
CA ILE A 22 1.97 -19.67 21.24
C ILE A 22 1.63 -20.87 20.33
N GLU A 23 0.66 -20.70 19.42
CA GLU A 23 0.24 -21.75 18.49
C GLU A 23 1.38 -22.21 17.56
N LYS A 24 2.32 -21.31 17.22
CA LYS A 24 3.50 -21.62 16.41
C LYS A 24 4.70 -22.15 17.23
N GLY A 25 4.59 -22.25 18.56
CA GLY A 25 5.68 -22.72 19.44
C GLY A 25 6.88 -21.75 19.54
N LEU A 26 6.64 -20.46 19.30
CA LEU A 26 7.69 -19.41 19.26
C LEU A 26 7.58 -18.41 20.41
N TRP A 27 6.62 -18.62 21.31
CA TRP A 27 6.41 -17.78 22.47
C TRP A 27 7.37 -18.16 23.61
N TYR A 28 7.92 -17.16 24.29
CA TYR A 28 8.68 -17.31 25.52
C TYR A 28 8.44 -16.13 26.45
N ASP A 29 8.72 -16.33 27.74
CA ASP A 29 8.46 -15.33 28.77
C ASP A 29 9.30 -14.05 28.58
N ARG A 30 8.69 -12.91 28.88
CA ARG A 30 9.25 -11.55 28.70
C ARG A 30 9.40 -11.09 27.24
N LEU A 31 8.87 -11.84 26.26
CA LEU A 31 8.81 -11.36 24.88
C LEU A 31 7.88 -10.15 24.76
N VAL A 32 8.43 -9.02 24.31
CA VAL A 32 7.69 -7.77 24.13
C VAL A 32 6.96 -7.75 22.78
N GLY A 33 5.80 -7.10 22.71
CA GLY A 33 5.02 -6.98 21.47
C GLY A 33 5.78 -6.26 20.36
N HIS A 34 6.37 -5.11 20.69
CA HIS A 34 7.12 -4.29 19.75
C HIS A 34 8.29 -3.59 20.45
N TYR A 35 9.51 -4.00 20.10
CA TYR A 35 10.72 -3.39 20.62
C TYR A 35 10.94 -1.99 20.03
N GLN A 36 11.56 -1.09 20.79
CA GLN A 36 11.72 0.33 20.43
C GLN A 36 12.49 0.54 19.12
N LEU A 37 13.60 -0.16 18.90
CA LEU A 37 14.37 -0.05 17.65
C LEU A 37 13.57 -0.54 16.43
N CYS A 38 12.69 -1.53 16.60
CA CYS A 38 11.76 -1.92 15.54
C CYS A 38 10.73 -0.83 15.28
N LYS A 39 10.26 -0.10 16.30
CA LYS A 39 9.31 1.02 16.12
C LYS A 39 9.93 2.14 15.29
N LEU A 40 11.21 2.41 15.52
CA LEU A 40 12.00 3.39 14.79
C LEU A 40 12.44 2.92 13.40
N LYS A 41 12.05 1.70 12.98
CA LYS A 41 12.43 1.09 11.69
C LYS A 41 13.95 1.04 11.45
N ILE A 42 14.73 0.94 12.53
CA ILE A 42 16.17 0.74 12.45
C ILE A 42 16.40 -0.73 12.10
N ASN A 43 16.84 -0.98 10.87
CA ASN A 43 17.06 -2.32 10.36
C ASN A 43 18.41 -2.85 10.85
N ASP A 44 18.35 -3.82 11.75
CA ASP A 44 19.48 -4.66 12.13
C ASP A 44 19.16 -6.10 11.72
N ILE A 45 19.95 -6.66 10.82
CA ILE A 45 19.77 -8.01 10.26
C ILE A 45 20.02 -9.08 11.32
N THR A 46 20.85 -8.79 12.33
CA THR A 46 21.20 -9.75 13.38
C THR A 46 20.07 -9.95 14.39
N ARG A 47 19.12 -9.01 14.45
CA ARG A 47 18.02 -9.00 15.42
C ARG A 47 16.77 -9.63 14.85
N THR A 48 16.68 -10.95 14.93
CA THR A 48 15.56 -11.73 14.39
C THR A 48 14.44 -12.02 15.39
N ASP A 49 14.73 -11.93 16.70
CA ASP A 49 13.84 -12.38 17.78
C ASP A 49 13.52 -11.31 18.82
N CYS A 50 13.88 -10.05 18.58
CA CYS A 50 13.79 -9.00 19.60
C CYS A 50 12.37 -8.60 20.04
N CYS A 51 11.32 -8.95 19.29
CA CYS A 51 9.93 -8.73 19.65
C CYS A 51 8.97 -9.62 18.84
N MET A 52 7.73 -9.76 19.32
CA MET A 52 6.67 -10.52 18.65
C MET A 52 6.52 -10.10 17.18
N HIS A 53 6.48 -8.79 16.94
CA HIS A 53 6.33 -8.23 15.59
C HIS A 53 7.46 -8.67 14.64
N LYS A 54 8.72 -8.65 15.10
CA LYS A 54 9.88 -9.02 14.28
C LYS A 54 9.90 -10.52 13.99
N ILE A 55 9.58 -11.35 14.98
CA ILE A 55 9.49 -12.80 14.80
C ILE A 55 8.42 -13.14 13.75
N LEU A 56 7.23 -12.54 13.86
CA LEU A 56 6.14 -12.77 12.92
C LEU A 56 6.45 -12.23 11.53
N SER A 57 7.03 -11.03 11.41
CA SER A 57 7.36 -10.44 10.10
C SER A 57 8.43 -11.22 9.33
N LEU A 58 9.21 -12.06 10.02
CA LEU A 58 10.19 -12.94 9.39
C LEU A 58 9.59 -14.26 8.88
N LYS A 59 8.35 -14.61 9.26
CA LYS A 59 7.71 -15.85 8.81
C LYS A 59 7.22 -15.73 7.38
N ASP A 60 7.33 -16.83 6.65
CA ASP A 60 7.06 -16.85 5.21
C ASP A 60 5.61 -16.50 4.89
N ASP A 61 4.65 -16.95 5.71
CA ASP A 61 3.23 -16.61 5.55
C ASP A 61 2.97 -15.11 5.67
N PHE A 62 3.68 -14.41 6.56
CA PHE A 62 3.60 -12.95 6.69
C PHE A 62 4.36 -12.22 5.58
N LYS A 63 5.53 -12.73 5.15
CA LYS A 63 6.28 -12.15 4.03
C LYS A 63 5.55 -12.27 2.70
N SER A 64 4.87 -13.40 2.49
CA SER A 64 4.12 -13.68 1.28
C SER A 64 2.72 -13.07 1.28
N GLN A 65 2.27 -12.53 2.42
CA GLN A 65 0.93 -11.97 2.53
C GLN A 65 0.79 -10.75 1.62
N LYS A 66 -0.10 -10.86 0.63
CA LYS A 66 -0.46 -9.76 -0.24
C LYS A 66 -1.43 -8.83 0.48
N SER A 67 -1.43 -7.56 0.08
CA SER A 67 -2.46 -6.63 0.53
C SER A 67 -3.82 -7.00 -0.09
N GLN A 68 -4.91 -6.72 0.61
CA GLN A 68 -6.26 -6.96 0.07
C GLN A 68 -6.48 -6.25 -1.28
N LEU A 69 -5.91 -5.06 -1.45
CA LEU A 69 -5.96 -4.32 -2.71
C LEU A 69 -5.23 -5.06 -3.83
N GLN A 70 -4.04 -5.59 -3.56
CA GLN A 70 -3.28 -6.37 -4.53
C GLN A 70 -4.04 -7.64 -4.93
N GLU A 71 -4.62 -8.37 -3.97
CA GLU A 71 -5.40 -9.57 -4.23
C GLU A 71 -6.60 -9.27 -5.14
N GLU A 72 -7.33 -8.18 -4.89
CA GLU A 72 -8.50 -7.81 -5.70
C GLU A 72 -8.11 -7.33 -7.11
N ILE A 73 -6.97 -6.65 -7.27
CA ILE A 73 -6.44 -6.25 -8.58
C ILE A 73 -6.03 -7.49 -9.38
N GLU A 74 -5.24 -8.39 -8.78
CA GLU A 74 -4.78 -9.61 -9.44
C GLU A 74 -5.92 -10.58 -9.75
N LYS A 75 -6.95 -10.64 -8.91
CA LYS A 75 -8.18 -11.41 -9.15
C LYS A 75 -8.91 -10.99 -10.43
N ARG A 76 -8.73 -9.73 -10.85
CA ARG A 76 -9.27 -9.18 -12.10
C ARG A 76 -8.27 -9.26 -13.26
N GLU A 77 -7.23 -10.07 -13.13
CA GLU A 77 -6.16 -10.26 -14.12
C GLU A 77 -5.37 -8.97 -14.43
N HIS A 78 -5.36 -8.01 -13.49
CA HIS A 78 -4.58 -6.79 -13.60
C HIS A 78 -3.24 -6.90 -12.86
N ILE A 79 -2.25 -6.13 -13.33
CA ILE A 79 -0.94 -6.04 -12.70
C ILE A 79 -0.97 -4.92 -11.64
N CYS A 80 -0.68 -5.26 -10.39
CA CYS A 80 -0.55 -4.29 -9.30
C CYS A 80 0.90 -3.77 -9.22
N ILE A 81 1.14 -2.53 -9.66
CA ILE A 81 2.46 -1.90 -9.62
C ILE A 81 2.57 -1.00 -8.38
N PHE A 82 3.58 -1.22 -7.56
CA PHE A 82 3.86 -0.39 -6.37
C PHE A 82 5.00 0.58 -6.64
N TYR A 83 4.74 1.88 -6.43
CA TYR A 83 5.76 2.92 -6.48
C TYR A 83 6.45 3.10 -5.13
N PRO A 84 7.73 3.50 -5.11
CA PRO A 84 8.40 3.90 -3.88
C PRO A 84 7.63 5.02 -3.16
N LYS A 85 7.56 4.94 -1.82
CA LYS A 85 6.85 5.93 -1.02
C LYS A 85 7.56 7.28 -1.09
N TYR A 86 6.80 8.36 -1.25
CA TYR A 86 7.30 9.74 -1.33
C TYR A 86 8.14 10.05 -2.58
N HIS A 87 8.01 9.23 -3.62
CA HIS A 87 8.66 9.44 -4.92
C HIS A 87 7.62 9.62 -6.02
N CYS A 88 6.84 10.71 -5.97
CA CYS A 88 5.78 10.97 -6.93
C CYS A 88 6.32 11.26 -8.35
N GLU A 89 7.58 11.69 -8.46
CA GLU A 89 8.29 11.90 -9.72
C GLU A 89 8.41 10.64 -10.59
N LEU A 90 8.32 9.45 -9.96
CA LEU A 90 8.35 8.15 -10.64
C LEU A 90 6.98 7.71 -11.17
N ASN A 91 5.90 8.45 -10.88
CA ASN A 91 4.57 8.10 -11.36
C ASN A 91 4.14 9.04 -12.49
N TYR A 92 4.11 8.52 -13.72
CA TYR A 92 3.82 9.32 -14.92
C TYR A 92 2.45 10.01 -14.90
N ILE A 93 1.52 9.53 -14.05
CA ILE A 93 0.21 10.17 -13.87
C ILE A 93 0.35 11.61 -13.35
N GLU A 94 1.40 11.93 -12.60
CA GLU A 94 1.67 13.29 -12.13
C GLU A 94 1.96 14.24 -13.30
N MET A 95 2.74 13.78 -14.29
CA MET A 95 3.01 14.55 -15.51
C MET A 95 1.74 14.75 -16.35
N TYR A 96 0.89 13.71 -16.42
CA TYR A 96 -0.41 13.81 -17.08
C TYR A 96 -1.29 14.86 -16.40
N TRP A 97 -1.44 14.80 -15.08
CA TRP A 97 -2.22 15.77 -14.32
C TRP A 97 -1.64 17.18 -14.38
N GLU A 98 -0.31 17.33 -14.44
CA GLU A 98 0.31 18.64 -14.64
C GLU A 98 -0.12 19.28 -15.97
N ALA A 99 -0.10 18.50 -17.06
CA ALA A 99 -0.53 18.96 -18.38
C ALA A 99 -2.02 19.33 -18.40
N VAL A 100 -2.87 18.46 -17.81
CA VAL A 100 -4.33 18.69 -17.68
C VAL A 100 -4.60 19.96 -16.88
N LYS A 101 -3.89 20.16 -15.76
CA LYS A 101 -4.03 21.37 -14.93
C LYS A 101 -3.61 22.63 -15.67
N ARG A 102 -2.56 22.56 -16.48
CA ARG A 102 -2.09 23.69 -17.29
C ARG A 102 -3.14 24.11 -18.31
N TYR A 103 -3.65 23.16 -19.11
CA TYR A 103 -4.74 23.40 -20.04
C TYR A 103 -5.96 23.99 -19.33
N THR A 104 -6.34 23.38 -18.20
CA THR A 104 -7.51 23.85 -17.43
C THR A 104 -7.32 25.29 -16.96
N ARG A 105 -6.13 25.68 -16.50
CA ARG A 105 -5.84 27.06 -16.06
C ARG A 105 -5.88 28.07 -17.18
N GLU A 106 -5.46 27.68 -18.38
CA GLU A 106 -5.45 28.55 -19.56
C GLU A 106 -6.85 28.75 -20.16
N ASN A 107 -7.78 27.80 -19.93
CA ASN A 107 -9.10 27.76 -20.58
C ASN A 107 -10.28 27.90 -19.60
N CYS A 108 -10.05 28.04 -18.30
CA CYS A 108 -11.11 28.15 -17.29
C CYS A 108 -11.26 29.59 -16.78
N ASN A 109 -12.51 30.02 -16.61
CA ASN A 109 -12.86 31.32 -16.01
C ASN A 109 -12.95 31.28 -14.47
N TYR A 110 -12.41 30.23 -13.84
CA TYR A 110 -12.42 29.99 -12.38
C TYR A 110 -13.82 29.89 -11.74
N THR A 111 -14.86 29.59 -12.54
CA THR A 111 -16.17 29.17 -12.01
C THR A 111 -16.29 27.66 -11.95
N TRP A 112 -17.09 27.15 -11.02
CA TRP A 112 -17.37 25.71 -10.91
C TRP A 112 -17.95 25.13 -12.20
N SER A 113 -18.93 25.82 -12.80
CA SER A 113 -19.58 25.39 -14.05
C SER A 113 -18.59 25.31 -15.22
N SER A 114 -17.67 26.27 -15.34
CA SER A 114 -16.60 26.20 -16.33
C SER A 114 -15.64 25.05 -16.03
N LEU A 115 -15.21 24.89 -14.77
CA LEU A 115 -14.30 23.81 -14.39
C LEU A 115 -14.86 22.43 -14.73
N GLN A 116 -16.16 22.20 -14.47
CA GLN A 116 -16.84 20.95 -14.82
C GLN A 116 -16.83 20.65 -16.32
N LYS A 117 -16.83 21.69 -17.17
CA LYS A 117 -16.75 21.54 -18.63
C LYS A 117 -15.30 21.41 -19.12
N THR A 118 -14.40 22.23 -18.60
CA THR A 118 -13.02 22.32 -19.06
C THR A 118 -12.17 21.10 -18.65
N VAL A 119 -12.43 20.47 -17.50
CA VAL A 119 -11.62 19.31 -17.06
C VAL A 119 -11.73 18.11 -18.01
N PRO A 120 -12.93 17.66 -18.43
CA PRO A 120 -13.06 16.63 -19.46
C PRO A 120 -12.32 16.98 -20.76
N GLU A 121 -12.48 18.21 -21.27
CA GLU A 121 -11.79 18.68 -22.48
C GLU A 121 -10.26 18.66 -22.31
N ALA A 122 -9.77 19.04 -21.13
CA ALA A 122 -8.36 19.01 -20.79
C ALA A 122 -7.81 17.58 -20.77
N LEU A 123 -8.56 16.62 -20.22
CA LEU A 123 -8.19 15.20 -20.22
C LEU A 123 -8.11 14.66 -21.65
N ASP A 124 -9.10 14.97 -22.49
CA ASP A 124 -9.15 14.51 -23.88
C ASP A 124 -8.11 15.21 -24.79
N SER A 125 -7.65 16.40 -24.40
CA SER A 125 -6.61 17.14 -25.14
C SER A 125 -5.25 16.45 -25.18
N ILE A 126 -4.96 15.58 -24.20
CA ILE A 126 -3.65 14.95 -24.06
C ILE A 126 -3.58 13.67 -24.90
N SER A 127 -2.95 13.77 -26.08
CA SER A 127 -2.81 12.63 -26.98
C SER A 127 -2.09 11.44 -26.35
N LEU A 128 -2.44 10.22 -26.81
CA LEU A 128 -1.79 8.98 -26.39
C LEU A 128 -0.26 8.98 -26.61
N ILE A 129 0.23 9.72 -27.62
CA ILE A 129 1.66 9.88 -27.89
C ILE A 129 2.36 10.58 -26.73
N ILE A 130 1.74 11.62 -26.17
CA ILE A 130 2.26 12.35 -25.02
C ILE A 130 2.22 11.48 -23.76
N ILE A 131 1.11 10.77 -23.52
CA ILE A 131 0.99 9.85 -22.38
C ILE A 131 2.10 8.79 -22.41
N ARG A 132 2.37 8.20 -23.59
CA ARG A 132 3.47 7.24 -23.77
C ARG A 132 4.84 7.85 -23.53
N LYS A 133 5.05 9.14 -23.85
CA LYS A 133 6.31 9.85 -23.54
C LYS A 133 6.48 10.03 -22.03
N PHE A 134 5.41 10.36 -21.30
CA PHE A 134 5.45 10.46 -19.84
C PHE A 134 5.78 9.10 -19.22
N ALA A 135 5.10 8.02 -19.64
CA ALA A 135 5.33 6.68 -19.13
C ALA A 135 6.75 6.15 -19.36
N ARG A 136 7.46 6.59 -20.42
CA ARG A 136 8.86 6.20 -20.68
C ARG A 136 9.88 6.99 -19.86
N LYS A 137 9.49 8.15 -19.33
CA LYS A 137 10.37 9.01 -18.53
C LYS A 137 10.36 8.59 -17.06
N SER A 138 9.22 8.10 -16.59
CA SER A 138 9.00 7.56 -15.25
C SER A 138 9.63 6.19 -15.03
#